data_AF-A0A402ARC7-F1
#
_entry.id   AF-A0A402ARC7-F1
#
_cell.length_a   1.000
_cell.length_b   1.000
_cell.length_c   1.000
_cell.angle_alpha   90.00
_cell.angle_beta   90.00
_cell.angle_gamma   90.00
#
_symmetry.space_group_name_H-M   'P 1'
#
loop_
_entity.id
_entity.type
_entity.pdbx_description
1 polymer ?
#
loop_
_entity_poly.entity_id
_entity_poly.type
_entity_poly.pdbx_seq_one_letter_code
_entity_poly.pdbx_strand_id
1 'polypeptide(L)'
;MQTNDILLDVRNVYVDYLASNGNVHAVRDVSFTLKRGEILGLAGESGSGKSTLAFAIARLLRPPALVTDGEIFYYPGLHDGRLRVPALQRYLDEQQGCVELLSLNKEQLRLFRWNEFSVVFQSAMNALNPVMTIGNQLMDVFNIHRPEWDAAARKKRAKELLQVVRTRSAE
;
A
#
# COMPACT_ATOMS: atom_id res chain seq x y z
N MET A 1 18.83 0.63 19.16
CA MET A 1 18.06 -0.30 18.29
C MET A 1 18.13 0.27 16.88
N GLN A 2 18.77 -0.40 15.92
CA GLN A 2 18.95 0.16 14.57
C GLN A 2 17.61 0.14 13.82
N THR A 3 17.02 1.31 13.61
CA THR A 3 15.76 1.56 12.88
C THR A 3 15.79 1.11 11.41
N ASN A 4 16.97 0.74 10.89
CA ASN A 4 17.19 0.39 9.47
C ASN A 4 16.38 -0.82 8.97
N ASP A 5 15.96 -1.71 9.87
CA ASP A 5 15.26 -2.95 9.49
C ASP A 5 13.73 -2.83 9.56
N ILE A 6 13.19 -1.79 10.18
CA ILE A 6 11.74 -1.60 10.24
C ILE A 6 11.25 -1.16 8.84
N LEU A 7 10.11 -1.71 8.41
CA LEU A 7 9.42 -1.32 7.19
C LEU A 7 8.14 -0.53 7.51
N LEU A 8 7.36 -1.04 8.46
CA LEU A 8 6.09 -0.46 8.88
C LEU A 8 5.95 -0.57 10.40
N ASP A 9 5.53 0.50 11.05
CA ASP A 9 5.24 0.51 12.48
C ASP A 9 3.85 1.08 12.71
N VAL A 10 2.97 0.26 13.27
CA VAL A 10 1.56 0.57 13.53
C VAL A 10 1.39 0.67 15.03
N ARG A 11 0.89 1.80 15.53
CA ARG A 11 0.79 2.08 16.97
C ARG A 11 -0.63 2.50 17.34
N ASN A 12 -1.22 1.73 18.24
CA ASN A 12 -2.49 2.03 18.91
C ASN A 12 -3.59 2.46 17.92
N VAL A 13 -3.70 1.79 16.77
CA VAL A 13 -4.64 2.21 15.71
C VAL A 13 -6.07 1.83 16.09
N TYR A 14 -6.95 2.81 15.98
CA TYR A 14 -8.41 2.67 16.09
C TYR A 14 -9.09 3.03 14.79
N VAL A 15 -10.08 2.23 14.37
CA VAL A 15 -10.88 2.49 13.17
C VAL A 15 -12.35 2.30 13.48
N ASP A 16 -13.11 3.37 13.26
CA ASP A 16 -14.54 3.42 13.50
C ASP A 16 -15.31 3.63 12.21
N TYR A 17 -16.46 2.96 12.09
CA TYR A 17 -17.50 3.30 11.11
C TYR A 17 -18.53 4.18 11.82
N LEU A 18 -18.63 5.43 11.38
CA LEU A 18 -19.60 6.37 11.95
C LEU A 18 -21.02 6.05 11.49
N ALA A 19 -21.94 5.98 12.44
CA ALA A 19 -23.36 5.83 12.15
C ALA A 19 -24.19 6.66 13.13
N SER A 20 -25.37 7.08 12.68
CA SER A 20 -26.28 7.93 13.48
C SER A 20 -26.80 7.25 14.74
N ASN A 21 -26.77 5.91 14.79
CA ASN A 21 -27.25 5.09 15.89
C ASN A 21 -26.12 4.50 16.75
N GLY A 22 -24.89 5.00 16.61
CA GLY A 22 -23.72 4.56 17.36
C GLY A 22 -22.62 4.02 16.44
N ASN A 23 -21.38 4.33 16.79
CA ASN A 23 -20.22 3.94 15.99
C ASN A 23 -19.95 2.43 16.11
N VAL A 24 -19.53 1.82 15.01
CA VAL A 24 -18.98 0.46 15.02
C VAL A 24 -17.46 0.54 15.06
N HIS A 25 -16.89 0.15 16.20
CA HIS A 25 -15.44 0.08 16.40
C HIS A 25 -14.89 -1.20 15.76
N ALA A 26 -14.42 -1.08 14.51
CA ALA A 26 -13.97 -2.23 13.72
C ALA A 26 -12.51 -2.63 13.99
N VAL A 27 -11.68 -1.69 14.45
CA VAL A 27 -10.30 -1.93 14.89
C VAL A 27 -10.10 -1.18 16.20
N ARG A 28 -9.53 -1.85 17.21
CA ARG A 28 -9.28 -1.28 18.53
C ARG A 28 -7.86 -1.61 18.97
N ASP A 29 -7.09 -0.59 19.31
CA ASP A 29 -5.77 -0.71 19.92
C ASP A 29 -4.81 -1.68 19.22
N VAL A 30 -4.74 -1.61 17.89
CA VAL A 30 -3.84 -2.49 17.15
C VAL A 30 -2.46 -1.87 17.07
N SER A 31 -1.46 -2.59 17.58
CA SER A 31 -0.05 -2.24 17.48
C SER A 31 0.77 -3.41 16.97
N PHE A 32 1.61 -3.18 15.95
CA PHE A 32 2.59 -4.15 15.49
C PHE A 32 3.68 -3.48 14.64
N THR A 33 4.85 -4.11 14.58
CA THR A 33 5.96 -3.68 13.71
C THR A 33 6.23 -4.77 12.69
N LEU A 34 6.41 -4.39 11.42
CA LEU A 34 6.80 -5.28 10.33
C LEU A 34 8.23 -4.92 9.89
N LYS A 35 9.12 -5.92 9.86
CA LYS A 35 10.49 -5.75 9.38
C LYS A 35 10.62 -5.99 7.88
N ARG A 36 11.74 -5.56 7.30
CA ARG A 36 12.03 -5.80 5.89
C ARG A 36 12.23 -7.28 5.63
N GLY A 37 11.56 -7.79 4.59
CA GLY A 37 11.59 -9.20 4.23
C GLY A 37 10.73 -10.11 5.12
N GLU A 38 10.10 -9.57 6.15
CA GLU A 38 9.15 -10.30 6.98
C GLU A 38 7.78 -10.42 6.29
N ILE A 39 7.09 -11.53 6.52
CA ILE A 39 5.72 -11.77 6.04
C ILE A 39 4.80 -11.77 7.25
N LEU A 40 3.90 -10.79 7.33
CA LEU A 40 2.85 -10.75 8.34
C LEU A 40 1.55 -11.35 7.81
N GLY A 41 1.08 -12.41 8.46
CA GLY A 41 -0.23 -12.98 8.23
C GLY A 41 -1.27 -12.41 9.21
N LEU A 42 -2.41 -11.94 8.70
CA LEU A 42 -3.53 -11.47 9.51
C LEU A 42 -4.72 -12.43 9.36
N ALA A 43 -5.05 -13.16 10.43
CA ALA A 43 -6.10 -14.17 10.45
C ALA A 43 -7.21 -13.82 11.45
N GLY A 44 -8.40 -14.40 11.25
CA GLY A 44 -9.58 -14.14 12.09
C GLY A 44 -10.88 -14.37 11.32
N GLU A 45 -12.00 -14.42 12.04
CA GLU A 45 -13.34 -14.68 11.49
C GLU A 45 -13.85 -13.59 10.54
N SER A 46 -14.87 -13.90 9.74
CA SER A 46 -15.51 -12.88 8.90
C SER A 46 -16.02 -11.72 9.75
N GLY A 47 -15.76 -10.47 9.33
CA GLY A 47 -16.16 -9.27 10.09
C GLY A 47 -15.21 -8.86 11.22
N SER A 48 -14.13 -9.60 11.50
CA SER A 48 -13.19 -9.30 12.60
C SER A 48 -12.28 -8.06 12.39
N GLY A 49 -12.55 -7.22 11.39
CA GLY A 49 -11.77 -5.99 11.14
C GLY A 49 -10.51 -6.15 10.27
N LYS A 50 -10.17 -7.34 9.77
CA LYS A 50 -8.93 -7.58 8.98
C LYS A 50 -8.78 -6.66 7.78
N SER A 51 -9.79 -6.64 6.91
CA SER A 51 -9.80 -5.78 5.72
C SER A 51 -9.82 -4.31 6.09
N THR A 52 -10.49 -3.95 7.19
CA THR A 52 -10.52 -2.58 7.73
C THR A 52 -9.12 -2.12 8.13
N LEU A 53 -8.39 -2.95 8.89
CA LEU A 53 -7.01 -2.65 9.29
C LEU A 53 -6.09 -2.52 8.06
N ALA A 54 -6.19 -3.45 7.11
CA ALA A 54 -5.41 -3.39 5.87
C ALA A 54 -5.69 -2.10 5.08
N PHE A 55 -6.96 -1.67 4.99
CA PHE A 55 -7.34 -0.44 4.32
C PHE A 55 -6.95 0.83 5.09
N ALA A 56 -6.91 0.79 6.42
CA ALA A 56 -6.40 1.89 7.23
C ALA A 56 -4.91 2.14 6.92
N ILE A 57 -4.10 1.08 6.97
CA ILE A 57 -2.67 1.12 6.62
C ILE A 57 -2.46 1.60 5.18
N ALA A 58 -3.26 1.08 4.25
CA ALA A 58 -3.19 1.47 2.83
C ALA A 58 -3.70 2.89 2.54
N ARG A 59 -4.29 3.59 3.52
CA ARG A 59 -5.02 4.86 3.34
C ARG A 59 -6.08 4.76 2.23
N LEU A 60 -6.88 3.68 2.29
CA LEU A 60 -7.96 3.34 1.35
C LEU A 60 -9.35 3.25 2.00
N LEU A 61 -9.48 3.58 3.29
CA LEU A 61 -10.78 3.68 3.94
C LEU A 61 -11.68 4.67 3.18
N ARG A 62 -12.95 4.30 3.06
CA ARG A 62 -14.00 5.16 2.50
C ARG A 62 -15.02 5.47 3.60
N PRO A 63 -15.68 6.63 3.55
CA PRO A 63 -16.78 6.92 4.47
C PRO A 63 -17.79 5.76 4.50
N PRO A 64 -18.33 5.42 5.68
CA PRO A 64 -18.19 6.14 6.95
C PRO A 64 -17.00 5.71 7.81
N ALA A 65 -16.05 4.92 7.29
CA ALA A 65 -14.88 4.52 8.05
C ALA A 65 -13.81 5.62 8.15
N LEU A 66 -13.26 5.81 9.34
CA LEU A 66 -12.10 6.66 9.59
C LEU A 66 -11.18 6.05 10.65
N VAL A 67 -9.89 6.39 10.56
CA VAL A 67 -8.96 6.21 11.66
C VAL A 67 -9.28 7.29 12.70
N THR A 68 -9.67 6.89 13.90
CA THR A 68 -10.04 7.83 14.99
C THR A 68 -8.87 8.14 15.91
N ASP A 69 -7.91 7.21 16.01
CA ASP A 69 -6.73 7.36 16.85
C ASP A 69 -5.59 6.45 16.34
N GLY A 70 -4.38 6.71 16.84
CA GLY A 70 -3.16 5.97 16.55
C GLY A 70 -2.32 6.55 15.40
N GLU A 71 -1.18 5.91 15.18
CA GLU A 71 -0.15 6.36 14.24
C GLU A 71 0.31 5.20 13.35
N ILE A 72 0.71 5.53 12.11
CA ILE A 72 1.23 4.54 11.16
C ILE A 72 2.47 5.13 10.51
N PHE A 73 3.63 4.56 10.76
CA PHE A 73 4.91 5.00 10.21
C PHE A 73 5.42 4.03 9.15
N TYR A 74 5.86 4.58 8.03
CA TYR A 74 6.54 3.85 6.96
C TYR A 74 7.99 4.27 6.87
N TYR A 75 8.89 3.28 6.80
CA TYR A 75 10.33 3.49 6.71
C TYR A 75 10.78 3.10 5.29
N PRO A 76 11.05 4.06 4.39
CA PRO A 76 11.48 3.74 3.05
C PRO A 76 12.89 3.15 3.03
N GLY A 77 13.12 2.20 2.12
CA GLY A 77 14.45 1.65 1.89
C GLY A 77 15.27 2.56 0.98
N LEU A 78 16.60 2.56 1.18
CA LEU A 78 17.53 3.17 0.24
C LEU A 78 17.93 2.15 -0.83
N HIS A 79 17.94 2.58 -2.08
CA HIS A 79 18.47 1.87 -3.24
C HIS A 79 19.61 2.72 -3.82
N ASP A 80 20.82 2.17 -3.87
CA ASP A 80 22.04 2.90 -4.25
C ASP A 80 22.23 4.21 -3.47
N GLY A 81 21.94 4.17 -2.17
CA GLY A 81 22.04 5.33 -1.27
C GLY A 81 20.94 6.39 -1.44
N ARG A 82 19.90 6.12 -2.24
CA ARG A 82 18.81 7.07 -2.52
C ARG A 82 17.44 6.44 -2.30
N LEU A 83 16.43 7.24 -2.01
CA LEU A 83 15.05 6.76 -1.98
C LEU A 83 14.61 6.34 -3.38
N ARG A 84 13.85 5.24 -3.47
CA ARG A 84 13.22 4.81 -4.73
C ARG A 84 12.20 5.85 -5.23
N VAL A 85 11.59 6.59 -4.31
CA VAL A 85 10.78 7.78 -4.60
C VAL A 85 11.47 9.02 -4.05
N PRO A 86 12.24 9.76 -4.87
CA PRO A 86 12.92 10.98 -4.41
C PRO A 86 11.97 12.01 -3.80
N ALA A 87 10.72 12.06 -4.27
CA ALA A 87 9.71 12.97 -3.75
C ALA A 87 9.35 12.71 -2.27
N LEU A 88 9.54 11.49 -1.76
CA LEU A 88 9.32 11.18 -0.35
C LEU A 88 10.34 11.85 0.58
N GLN A 89 11.50 12.27 0.05
CA GLN A 89 12.54 12.95 0.84
C GLN A 89 11.99 14.17 1.58
N ARG A 90 11.02 14.88 0.97
CA ARG A 90 10.41 16.10 1.53
C ARG A 90 9.47 15.82 2.71
N TYR A 91 9.11 14.56 2.94
CA TYR A 91 8.14 14.13 3.94
C TYR A 91 8.75 13.17 4.95
N LEU A 92 10.04 12.91 4.85
CA LEU A 92 10.77 12.16 5.85
C LEU A 92 11.01 13.03 7.08
N ASP A 93 10.71 12.49 8.24
CA ASP A 93 11.31 12.96 9.47
C ASP A 93 12.82 12.68 9.39
N GLU A 94 13.65 13.73 9.45
CA GLU A 94 15.11 13.61 9.32
C GLU A 94 15.75 12.89 10.51
N GLN A 95 15.14 12.96 11.69
CA GLN A 95 15.64 12.33 12.91
C GLN A 95 15.30 10.84 12.93
N GLN A 96 14.10 10.49 12.45
CA GLN A 96 13.55 9.14 12.54
C GLN A 96 13.68 8.33 11.23
N GLY A 97 13.90 8.99 10.10
CA GLY A 97 13.98 8.36 8.79
C GLY A 97 12.66 7.72 8.35
N CYS A 98 11.52 8.28 8.78
CA CYS A 98 10.19 7.70 8.55
C CYS A 98 9.20 8.72 7.99
N VAL A 99 8.14 8.20 7.37
CA VAL A 99 6.98 8.96 6.91
C VAL A 99 5.77 8.53 7.74
N GLU A 100 5.14 9.47 8.43
CA GLU A 100 3.86 9.22 9.07
C GLU A 100 2.75 9.17 8.00
N LEU A 101 2.17 7.99 7.78
CA LEU A 101 1.24 7.75 6.68
C LEU A 101 -0.09 8.47 6.87
N LEU A 102 -0.54 8.73 8.10
CA LEU A 102 -1.85 9.34 8.39
C LEU A 102 -1.88 10.85 8.11
N SER A 103 -0.75 11.54 8.20
CA SER A 103 -0.62 12.97 7.88
C SER A 103 -0.47 13.27 6.39
N LEU A 104 -0.27 12.25 5.55
CA LEU A 104 -0.16 12.44 4.10
C LEU A 104 -1.45 12.95 3.46
N ASN A 105 -1.31 13.98 2.61
CA ASN A 105 -2.34 14.53 1.75
C ASN A 105 -2.55 13.70 0.47
N LYS A 106 -3.54 14.08 -0.36
CA LYS A 106 -3.93 13.31 -1.56
C LYS A 106 -2.80 13.15 -2.59
N GLU A 107 -1.99 14.17 -2.81
CA GLU A 107 -0.88 14.12 -3.78
C GLU A 107 0.25 13.22 -3.28
N GLN A 108 0.61 13.38 -2.00
CA GLN A 108 1.61 12.54 -1.32
C GLN A 108 1.20 11.07 -1.31
N LEU A 109 -0.06 10.79 -0.98
CA LEU A 109 -0.61 9.43 -0.99
C LEU A 109 -0.59 8.79 -2.38
N ARG A 110 -0.77 9.57 -3.46
CA ARG A 110 -0.65 9.06 -4.84
C ARG A 110 0.77 8.59 -5.13
N LEU A 111 1.79 9.34 -4.71
CA LEU A 111 3.19 8.98 -4.91
C LEU A 111 3.58 7.73 -4.11
N PHE A 112 3.12 7.66 -2.85
CA PHE A 112 3.35 6.52 -1.95
C PHE A 112 2.73 5.22 -2.48
N ARG A 113 1.42 5.24 -2.79
CA ARG A 113 0.66 4.05 -3.27
C ARG A 113 1.05 3.54 -4.65
N TRP A 114 1.82 4.31 -5.41
CA TRP A 114 2.28 3.83 -6.71
C TRP A 114 3.63 3.12 -6.64
N ASN A 115 4.55 3.64 -5.82
CA ASN A 115 5.94 3.23 -5.90
C ASN A 115 6.39 2.36 -4.72
N GLU A 116 5.81 2.56 -3.55
CA GLU A 116 6.25 1.93 -2.30
C GLU A 116 5.25 0.94 -1.72
N PHE A 117 3.97 1.08 -2.06
CA PHE A 117 2.90 0.28 -1.47
C PHE A 117 1.92 -0.22 -2.53
N SER A 118 1.76 -1.53 -2.64
CA SER A 118 0.84 -2.17 -3.59
C SER A 118 -0.18 -3.04 -2.85
N VAL A 119 -1.43 -3.07 -3.33
CA VAL A 119 -2.51 -3.89 -2.76
C VAL A 119 -3.15 -4.74 -3.85
N VAL A 120 -3.39 -6.00 -3.54
CA VAL A 120 -4.27 -6.89 -4.33
C VAL A 120 -5.52 -7.15 -3.50
N PHE A 121 -6.67 -6.66 -3.96
CA PHE A 121 -7.93 -6.80 -3.25
C PHE A 121 -8.54 -8.18 -3.42
N GLN A 122 -9.34 -8.62 -2.44
CA GLN A 122 -10.11 -9.87 -2.53
C GLN A 122 -11.02 -9.93 -3.77
N SER A 123 -11.55 -8.78 -4.21
CA SER A 123 -12.35 -8.66 -5.44
C SER A 123 -11.61 -7.91 -6.55
N ALA A 124 -10.28 -8.07 -6.65
CA ALA A 124 -9.46 -7.36 -7.65
C ALA A 124 -9.96 -7.56 -9.09
N MET A 125 -10.63 -8.67 -9.39
CA MET A 125 -11.24 -8.93 -10.70
C MET A 125 -12.28 -7.88 -11.11
N ASN A 126 -12.98 -7.26 -10.16
CA ASN A 126 -13.97 -6.21 -10.44
C ASN A 126 -13.32 -4.90 -10.91
N ALA A 127 -12.01 -4.73 -10.70
CA ALA A 127 -11.26 -3.56 -11.17
C ALA A 127 -10.75 -3.74 -12.61
N LEU A 128 -10.88 -4.93 -13.20
CA LEU A 128 -10.45 -5.21 -14.56
C LEU A 128 -11.54 -4.82 -15.55
N ASN A 129 -11.14 -4.17 -16.64
CA ASN A 129 -12.04 -3.88 -17.75
C ASN A 129 -12.15 -5.09 -18.69
N PRO A 130 -13.33 -5.76 -18.79
CA PRO A 130 -13.47 -6.97 -19.59
C PRO A 130 -13.36 -6.73 -21.09
N VAL A 131 -13.48 -5.48 -21.57
CA VAL A 131 -13.31 -5.14 -22.98
C VAL A 131 -11.86 -4.82 -23.37
N MET A 132 -10.92 -4.93 -22.41
CA MET A 132 -9.50 -4.67 -22.64
C MET A 132 -8.65 -5.91 -22.33
N THR A 133 -7.65 -6.17 -23.17
CA THR A 133 -6.69 -7.24 -22.88
C THR A 133 -5.90 -6.92 -21.61
N ILE A 134 -5.47 -7.96 -20.88
CA ILE A 134 -4.61 -7.78 -19.69
C ILE A 134 -3.34 -7.00 -20.03
N GLY A 135 -2.77 -7.23 -21.22
CA GLY A 135 -1.61 -6.47 -21.69
C GLY A 135 -1.89 -4.97 -21.84
N ASN A 136 -3.03 -4.59 -22.41
CA ASN A 136 -3.42 -3.18 -22.54
C ASN A 136 -3.66 -2.53 -21.17
N GLN A 137 -4.34 -3.22 -20.27
CA GLN A 137 -4.58 -2.72 -18.91
C GLN A 137 -3.27 -2.50 -18.14
N LEU A 138 -2.29 -3.41 -18.28
CA LEU A 138 -0.95 -3.21 -17.71
C LEU A 138 -0.21 -2.03 -18.35
N MET A 139 -0.32 -1.84 -19.66
CA MET A 139 0.30 -0.72 -20.36
C MET A 139 -0.32 0.63 -19.97
N ASP A 140 -1.64 0.71 -19.76
CA ASP A 140 -2.33 1.93 -19.32
C ASP A 140 -1.83 2.41 -17.96
N VAL A 141 -1.62 1.47 -17.04
CA VAL A 141 -1.02 1.76 -15.74
C VAL A 141 0.38 2.39 -15.92
N PHE A 142 1.21 1.86 -16.82
CA PHE A 142 2.51 2.48 -17.11
C PHE A 142 2.42 3.81 -17.86
N ASN A 143 1.39 4.03 -18.69
CA ASN A 143 1.19 5.32 -19.35
C ASN A 143 0.96 6.43 -18.33
N ILE A 144 0.18 6.15 -17.28
CA ILE A 144 -0.15 7.13 -16.24
C ILE A 144 1.04 7.38 -15.31
N HIS A 145 1.75 6.31 -14.93
CA HIS A 145 2.69 6.40 -13.83
C HIS A 145 4.18 6.24 -14.19
N ARG A 146 4.47 5.93 -15.46
CA ARG A 146 5.81 5.95 -16.07
C ARG A 146 5.76 6.71 -17.40
N PRO A 147 5.40 8.01 -17.40
CA PRO A 147 5.30 8.81 -18.62
C PRO A 147 6.62 8.90 -19.38
N GLU A 148 7.75 8.75 -18.69
CA GLU A 148 9.11 8.76 -19.22
C GLU A 148 9.48 7.52 -20.05
N TRP A 149 8.73 6.42 -19.95
CA TRP A 149 9.00 5.21 -20.74
C TRP A 149 8.41 5.33 -22.14
N ASP A 150 9.11 4.80 -23.13
CA ASP A 150 8.54 4.63 -24.47
C ASP A 150 7.60 3.41 -24.54
N ALA A 151 6.89 3.26 -25.66
CA ALA A 151 5.95 2.17 -25.85
C ALA A 151 6.64 0.78 -25.83
N ALA A 152 7.90 0.70 -26.29
CA ALA A 152 8.65 -0.54 -26.32
C ALA A 152 9.03 -1.00 -24.91
N ALA A 153 9.51 -0.10 -24.06
CA ALA A 153 9.86 -0.34 -22.66
C ALA A 153 8.62 -0.77 -21.85
N ARG A 154 7.49 -0.09 -22.02
CA ARG A 154 6.21 -0.47 -21.39
C ARG A 154 5.78 -1.89 -21.79
N LYS A 155 5.84 -2.20 -23.08
CA LYS A 155 5.49 -3.54 -23.61
C LYS A 155 6.44 -4.62 -23.10
N LYS A 156 7.75 -4.33 -23.05
CA LYS A 156 8.76 -5.24 -22.48
C LYS A 156 8.45 -5.53 -21.02
N ARG A 157 8.21 -4.50 -20.21
CA ARG A 157 7.92 -4.66 -18.78
C ARG A 157 6.62 -5.43 -18.53
N ALA A 158 5.57 -5.16 -19.30
CA ALA A 158 4.32 -5.91 -19.21
C ALA A 158 4.51 -7.42 -19.47
N LYS A 159 5.34 -7.78 -20.46
CA LYS A 159 5.69 -9.18 -20.74
C LYS A 159 6.44 -9.84 -19.59
N GLU A 160 7.45 -9.16 -19.02
CA GLU A 160 8.22 -9.66 -17.88
C GLU A 160 7.31 -9.96 -16.67
N LEU A 161 6.39 -9.05 -16.34
CA LEU A 161 5.45 -9.26 -15.23
C LEU A 161 4.51 -10.43 -15.48
N LEU A 162 3.99 -10.58 -16.70
CA LEU A 162 3.14 -11.71 -17.06
C LEU A 162 3.91 -13.04 -17.02
N GLN A 163 5.19 -13.05 -17.35
CA GLN A 163 6.03 -14.24 -17.21
C GLN A 163 6.16 -14.64 -15.75
N VAL A 164 6.49 -13.71 -14.84
CA VAL A 164 6.62 -13.99 -13.40
C VAL A 164 5.36 -14.64 -12.81
N VAL A 165 4.17 -14.21 -13.25
CA VAL A 165 2.88 -14.76 -12.77
C VAL A 165 2.53 -16.09 -13.45
N ARG A 166 2.96 -16.31 -14.70
CA ARG A 166 2.69 -17.55 -15.45
C ARG A 166 3.63 -18.70 -15.10
N THR A 167 4.80 -18.45 -14.52
CA THR A 167 5.87 -19.45 -14.35
C THR A 167 5.78 -20.29 -13.08
N ARG A 168 4.58 -20.58 -12.54
CA ARG A 168 4.41 -21.50 -11.39
C ARG A 168 3.40 -22.62 -11.63
N SER A 169 3.31 -23.13 -12.86
CA SER A 169 2.52 -24.33 -13.18
C SER A 169 3.28 -25.23 -14.15
N ALA A 170 4.53 -25.54 -13.84
CA ALA A 170 5.30 -26.61 -14.46
C ALA A 170 6.47 -27.00 -13.55
N GLU A 171 6.15 -27.60 -12.40
CA GLU A 171 6.90 -28.71 -11.76
C GLU A 171 5.88 -29.61 -11.07
#